data_AF-A0A924T6G0-F1
#
_entry.id   AF-A0A924T6G0-F1
#
_cell.length_a   1.000
_cell.length_b   1.000
_cell.length_c   1.000
_cell.angle_alpha   90.00
_cell.angle_beta   90.00
_cell.angle_gamma   90.00
#
_symmetry.space_group_name_H-M   'P 1'
#
loop_
_entity.id
_entity.type
_entity.pdbx_description
1 polymer ?
#
loop_
_entity_poly.entity_id
_entity_poly.type
_entity_poly.pdbx_seq_one_letter_code
_entity_poly.pdbx_strand_id
1 'polypeptide(L)'
;MKILLPVDGSEVSLKAVRLAISLLQQGLSGSMVLANVQEPATLYEMVVAPDTEILESVSTAAGVDTLAPAETLLINAGVVYEREIA
;
A
#
# COMPACT_ATOMS: atom_id res chain seq x y z
N MET A 1 1.41 18.98 -5.18
CA MET A 1 2.53 18.00 -5.13
C MET A 1 1.96 16.65 -4.72
N LYS A 2 2.43 15.55 -5.32
CA LYS A 2 2.07 14.19 -4.90
C LYS A 2 3.19 13.60 -4.04
N ILE A 3 2.85 13.02 -2.89
CA ILE A 3 3.78 12.37 -1.97
C ILE A 3 3.59 10.86 -2.10
N LEU A 4 4.58 10.18 -2.68
CA LEU A 4 4.58 8.73 -2.82
C LEU A 4 5.03 8.08 -1.51
N LEU A 5 4.23 7.13 -1.01
CA LEU A 5 4.51 6.39 0.22
C LEU A 5 4.42 4.88 -0.03
N PRO A 6 5.54 4.15 0.05
CA PRO A 6 5.52 2.71 0.03
C PRO A 6 4.91 2.17 1.33
N VAL A 7 3.96 1.24 1.21
CA VAL A 7 3.26 0.61 2.32
C VAL A 7 3.22 -0.90 2.13
N ASP A 8 3.82 -1.60 3.09
CA ASP A 8 3.91 -3.06 3.18
C ASP A 8 3.04 -3.62 4.33
N GLY A 9 2.16 -2.79 4.92
CA GLY A 9 1.28 -3.15 6.03
C GLY A 9 1.98 -3.27 7.39
N SER A 10 3.32 -3.12 7.45
CA SER A 10 4.06 -3.12 8.70
C SER A 10 3.78 -1.87 9.54
N GLU A 11 3.95 -1.97 10.87
CA GLU A 11 3.80 -0.80 11.74
C GLU A 11 4.78 0.33 11.41
N VAL A 12 5.93 0.02 10.80
CA VAL A 12 6.91 1.02 10.38
C VAL A 12 6.38 1.80 9.18
N SER A 13 5.82 1.14 8.17
CA SER A 13 5.21 1.85 7.04
C SER A 13 3.97 2.65 7.48
N LEU A 14 3.15 2.13 8.39
CA LEU A 14 2.01 2.87 8.96
C LEU A 14 2.45 4.09 9.79
N LYS A 15 3.60 4.04 10.47
CA LYS A 15 4.19 5.23 11.12
C LYS A 15 4.57 6.30 10.09
N ALA A 16 5.09 5.92 8.93
CA ALA A 16 5.39 6.87 7.86
C ALA A 16 4.12 7.55 7.31
N VAL A 17 3.02 6.80 7.16
CA VAL A 17 1.71 7.36 6.78
C VAL A 17 1.22 8.38 7.81
N ARG A 18 1.27 8.04 9.11
CA ARG A 18 0.88 8.96 10.19
C ARG A 18 1.74 10.23 10.23
N LEU A 19 3.04 10.10 9.98
CA LEU A 19 3.94 11.26 9.89
C LEU A 19 3.54 12.17 8.72
N ALA A 20 3.29 11.62 7.54
CA ALA A 20 2.91 12.40 6.37
C ALA A 20 1.57 13.12 6.56
N ILE A 21 0.58 12.48 7.19
CA ILE A 21 -0.66 13.13 7.62
C ILE A 21 -0.36 14.34 8.53
N SER A 22 0.50 14.15 9.54
CA SER A 22 0.86 15.23 10.45
C SER A 22 1.52 16.41 9.72
N LEU A 23 2.38 16.14 8.73
CA LEU A 23 3.00 17.18 7.91
C LEU A 23 1.95 17.97 7.11
N LEU A 24 0.98 17.29 6.49
CA LEU A 24 -0.12 17.94 5.77
C LEU A 24 -0.96 18.83 6.71
N GLN A 25 -1.26 18.34 7.91
CA GLN A 25 -1.98 19.10 8.94
C GLN A 25 -1.20 20.30 9.47
N GLN A 26 0.14 20.25 9.42
CA GLN A 26 1.02 21.37 9.77
C GLN A 26 1.20 22.38 8.63
N GLY A 27 0.51 22.19 7.49
CA GLY A 27 0.49 23.13 6.37
C GLY A 27 1.31 22.70 5.15
N LEU A 28 1.89 21.50 5.15
CA LEU A 28 2.45 20.94 3.92
C LEU A 28 1.32 20.77 2.89
N SER A 29 1.47 21.38 1.71
CA SER A 29 0.46 21.30 0.65
C SER A 29 0.74 20.12 -0.29
N GLY A 30 -0.19 19.17 -0.37
CA GLY A 30 -0.07 18.04 -1.28
C GLY A 30 -1.19 17.00 -1.15
N SER A 31 -1.09 15.96 -1.95
CA SER A 31 -1.91 14.75 -1.88
C SER A 31 -1.02 13.52 -1.79
N MET A 32 -1.61 12.39 -1.42
CA MET A 32 -0.90 11.16 -1.12
C MET A 32 -1.02 10.16 -2.27
N VAL A 33 0.02 9.36 -2.50
CA VAL A 33 -0.03 8.17 -3.34
C VAL A 33 0.49 7.01 -2.51
N LEU A 34 -0.38 6.07 -2.16
CA LEU A 34 0.01 4.84 -1.49
C LEU A 34 0.48 3.84 -2.54
N ALA A 35 1.72 3.38 -2.43
CA ALA A 35 2.28 2.36 -3.31
C ALA A 35 2.51 1.08 -2.54
N ASN A 36 2.06 -0.04 -3.07
CA ASN A 36 2.44 -1.36 -2.60
C ASN A 36 3.02 -2.15 -3.78
N VAL A 37 4.17 -2.79 -3.57
CA VAL A 37 4.79 -3.68 -4.55
C VAL A 37 4.55 -5.10 -4.09
N GLN A 38 3.85 -5.90 -4.89
CA GLN A 38 3.74 -7.31 -4.62
C GLN A 38 5.07 -7.99 -4.97
N GLU A 39 5.70 -8.66 -3.99
CA GLU A 39 6.83 -9.51 -4.33
C GLU A 39 6.33 -10.62 -5.29
N PRO A 40 7.00 -10.83 -6.44
CA PRO A 40 6.63 -11.91 -7.33
C PRO A 40 6.77 -13.24 -6.57
N ALA A 41 5.84 -14.16 -6.84
CA ALA A 41 5.87 -15.50 -6.24
C ALA A 41 7.27 -16.09 -6.39
N THR A 42 7.81 -16.62 -5.30
CA THR A 42 9.16 -17.19 -5.31
C THR A 42 9.19 -18.43 -6.22
N LEU A 43 10.34 -18.76 -6.82
CA LEU A 43 10.47 -19.91 -7.73
C LEU A 43 9.97 -21.24 -7.13
N TYR A 44 10.02 -21.39 -5.81
CA TYR A 44 9.49 -22.56 -5.11
C TYR A 44 7.96 -22.62 -5.12
N GLU A 45 7.28 -21.47 -5.01
CA GLU A 45 5.82 -21.39 -5.04
C GLU A 45 5.27 -21.63 -6.46
N MET A 46 5.98 -21.19 -7.50
CA MET A 46 5.65 -21.50 -8.90
C MET A 46 5.75 -23.00 -9.24
N VAL A 47 6.56 -23.77 -8.51
CA VAL A 47 6.74 -25.22 -8.74
C VAL A 47 5.68 -26.05 -8.00
N VAL A 48 5.04 -25.49 -6.97
CA VAL A 48 4.07 -26.19 -6.11
C VAL A 48 2.62 -25.85 -6.47
N ALA A 49 2.36 -24.70 -7.10
CA ALA A 49 1.01 -24.28 -7.48
C ALA A 49 0.56 -24.94 -8.81
N PRO A 50 -0.62 -25.60 -8.86
CA PRO A 50 -1.09 -26.28 -10.08
C PRO A 50 -1.48 -25.35 -11.24
N ASP A 51 -1.77 -24.06 -10.98
CA ASP A 51 -2.28 -23.13 -11.99
C ASP A 51 -1.79 -21.70 -11.74
N THR A 52 -1.15 -21.10 -12.75
CA THR A 52 -0.58 -19.74 -12.75
C THR A 52 -1.62 -18.63 -12.57
N GLU A 53 -2.86 -18.84 -13.00
CA GLU A 53 -3.96 -17.85 -12.88
C GLU A 53 -4.40 -17.63 -11.42
N ILE A 54 -4.25 -18.64 -10.56
CA ILE A 54 -4.62 -18.50 -9.14
C ILE A 54 -3.60 -17.62 -8.40
N LEU A 55 -2.31 -17.70 -8.75
CA LEU A 55 -1.25 -16.94 -8.09
C LEU A 55 -1.41 -15.42 -8.27
N GLU A 56 -1.75 -14.95 -9.48
CA GLU A 56 -1.96 -13.52 -9.76
C GLU A 56 -3.19 -12.95 -9.02
N SER A 57 -4.25 -13.75 -8.89
CA SER A 57 -5.47 -13.34 -8.19
C SER A 57 -5.26 -13.24 -6.67
N VAL A 58 -4.46 -14.13 -6.10
CA VAL A 58 -4.14 -14.14 -4.65
C VAL A 58 -3.17 -13.01 -4.30
N SER A 59 -2.16 -12.72 -5.14
CA SER A 59 -1.23 -11.61 -4.90
C SER A 59 -1.94 -10.25 -4.94
N THR A 60 -2.86 -10.06 -5.89
CA THR A 60 -3.65 -8.82 -5.97
C THR A 60 -4.53 -8.63 -4.72
N ALA A 61 -5.15 -9.70 -4.22
CA ALA A 61 -5.96 -9.67 -3.00
C ALA A 61 -5.11 -9.35 -1.75
N ALA A 62 -3.94 -9.98 -1.62
CA ALA A 62 -3.01 -9.70 -0.53
C ALA A 62 -2.51 -8.24 -0.56
N GLY A 63 -2.23 -7.70 -1.74
CA GLY A 63 -1.80 -6.31 -1.89
C GLY A 63 -2.85 -5.27 -1.50
N VAL A 64 -4.13 -5.56 -1.72
CA VAL A 64 -5.26 -4.73 -1.28
C VAL A 64 -5.42 -4.77 0.25
N ASP A 65 -5.34 -5.96 0.85
CA ASP A 65 -5.43 -6.11 2.32
C ASP A 65 -4.28 -5.38 3.03
N THR A 66 -3.10 -5.35 2.41
CA THR A 66 -1.90 -4.69 2.95
C THR A 66 -2.04 -3.16 2.98
N LEU A 67 -2.76 -2.57 2.03
CA LEU A 67 -3.00 -1.12 1.97
C LEU A 67 -4.14 -0.65 2.87
N ALA A 68 -5.11 -1.51 3.18
CA ALA A 68 -6.33 -1.14 3.90
C ALA A 68 -6.10 -0.38 5.23
N PRO A 69 -5.11 -0.73 6.08
CA PRO A 69 -4.85 0.03 7.30
C PRO A 69 -4.34 1.45 7.01
N ALA A 70 -3.53 1.64 5.97
CA ALA A 70 -3.03 2.96 5.56
C ALA A 70 -4.15 3.82 4.96
N GLU A 71 -5.00 3.23 4.12
CA GLU A 71 -6.17 3.92 3.56
C GLU A 71 -7.12 4.40 4.66
N THR A 72 -7.38 3.55 5.66
CA THR A 72 -8.21 3.91 6.82
C THR A 72 -7.67 5.14 7.55
N LEU A 73 -6.35 5.25 7.72
CA LEU A 73 -5.72 6.42 8.33
C LEU A 73 -5.93 7.69 7.50
N LEU A 74 -5.81 7.60 6.17
CA LEU A 74 -5.99 8.75 5.28
C LEU A 74 -7.45 9.21 5.20
N ILE A 75 -8.39 8.27 5.14
CA ILE A 75 -9.84 8.55 5.15
C ILE A 75 -10.22 9.26 6.44
N ASN A 76 -9.79 8.74 7.59
CA ASN A 76 -10.08 9.35 8.90
C ASN A 76 -9.47 10.75 9.05
N ALA A 77 -8.35 11.02 8.36
CA ALA A 77 -7.71 12.33 8.36
C ALA A 77 -8.26 13.30 7.29
N GLY A 78 -9.20 12.86 6.44
CA GLY A 78 -9.74 13.66 5.33
C GLY A 78 -8.69 13.99 4.25
N VAL A 79 -7.65 13.17 4.12
CA VAL A 79 -6.56 13.40 3.18
C VAL A 79 -6.90 12.79 1.81
N VAL A 80 -6.79 13.59 0.75
CA VAL A 80 -6.94 13.10 -0.63
C VAL A 80 -5.78 12.19 -0.99
N TYR A 81 -6.10 11.01 -1.51
CA TYR A 81 -5.09 10.02 -1.87
C TYR A 81 -5.45 9.22 -3.13
N GLU A 82 -4.42 8.67 -3.75
CA GLU A 82 -4.48 7.68 -4.82
C GLU A 82 -3.77 6.40 -4.34
N ARG A 83 -4.09 5.26 -4.95
CA ARG A 83 -3.39 3.99 -4.71
C ARG A 83 -2.79 3.46 -5.99
N GLU A 84 -1.58 2.92 -5.89
CA GLU A 84 -0.89 2.19 -6.95
C GLU A 84 -0.50 0.82 -6.40
N ILE A 85 -0.96 -0.24 -7.06
CA ILE A 85 -0.60 -1.63 -6.74
C ILE A 85 0.07 -2.18 -8.00
N ALA A 86 1.33 -2.60 -7.87
CA ALA A 86 2.14 -3.11 -8.97
C ALA A 86 2.87 -4.40 -8.59
#